data_AF-A0A844QL16-F1
#
_entry.id   AF-A0A844QL16-F1
#
_cell.length_a   1.000
_cell.length_b   1.000
_cell.length_c   1.000
_cell.angle_alpha   90.00
_cell.angle_beta   90.00
_cell.angle_gamma   90.00
#
_symmetry.space_group_name_H-M   'P 1'
#
loop_
_entity.id
_entity.type
_entity.pdbx_description
1 polymer ?
#
loop_
_entity_poly.entity_id
_entity_poly.type
_entity_poly.pdbx_seq_one_letter_code
_entity_poly.pdbx_strand_id
1 'polypeptide(L)'
;MSSHITVTIMLCVLSCEPTEIRVWDGDSLRLGMTQEAEAIRIFNIDAPEIEGQCAYESDLAQHSKHRLAELLAGQRVEILREGADRYGRTLAVVRVNGRDAGDILVREGLARTWSGRREPWC
;
A
#
# COMPACT_ATOMS: atom_id res chain seq x y z
N MET A 1 -15.84 -9.84 -5.52
CA MET A 1 -14.76 -10.72 -5.02
C MET A 1 -13.50 -9.88 -5.00
N SER A 2 -13.10 -9.33 -3.86
CA SER A 2 -11.94 -8.44 -3.76
C SER A 2 -10.65 -9.20 -4.06
N SER A 3 -10.24 -9.19 -5.33
CA SER A 3 -9.00 -9.76 -5.82
C SER A 3 -7.85 -8.85 -5.43
N HIS A 4 -7.16 -9.14 -4.32
CA HIS A 4 -5.86 -8.54 -4.02
C HIS A 4 -4.81 -9.00 -5.05
N ILE A 5 -3.73 -8.23 -5.20
CA ILE A 5 -2.57 -8.66 -6.00
C ILE A 5 -1.52 -9.21 -5.04
N THR A 6 -1.16 -10.48 -5.18
CA THR A 6 -0.06 -11.07 -4.42
C THR A 6 1.26 -10.81 -5.14
N VAL A 7 2.23 -10.28 -4.43
CA VAL A 7 3.59 -10.03 -4.93
C VAL A 7 4.60 -10.65 -3.98
N THR A 8 5.62 -11.26 -4.55
CA THR A 8 6.81 -11.69 -3.80
C THR A 8 7.77 -10.50 -3.69
N ILE A 9 8.28 -10.26 -2.49
CA ILE A 9 9.21 -9.18 -2.17
C ILE A 9 10.41 -9.74 -1.41
N MET A 10 11.47 -8.92 -1.28
CA MET A 10 12.55 -9.17 -0.33
C MET A 10 12.42 -8.17 0.82
N LEU A 11 11.85 -8.61 1.94
CA LEU A 11 11.60 -7.75 3.10
C LEU A 11 12.86 -7.61 3.94
N CYS A 12 13.31 -6.38 4.16
CA CYS A 12 14.52 -6.07 4.90
C CYS A 12 14.19 -5.40 6.23
N VAL A 13 14.56 -6.07 7.31
CA VAL A 13 14.56 -5.51 8.68
C VAL A 13 16.00 -5.49 9.22
N LEU A 14 16.45 -6.55 9.88
CA LEU A 14 17.86 -6.81 10.22
C LEU A 14 18.56 -7.64 9.14
N SER A 15 17.83 -8.55 8.49
CA SER A 15 18.21 -9.29 7.28
C SER A 15 17.10 -9.15 6.23
N CYS A 16 17.41 -9.53 4.99
CA CYS A 16 16.51 -9.46 3.86
C CYS A 16 16.00 -10.86 3.50
N GLU A 17 14.73 -11.14 3.77
CA GLU A 17 14.12 -12.45 3.55
C GLU A 17 13.01 -12.38 2.49
N PRO A 18 12.87 -13.40 1.63
CA PRO A 18 11.75 -13.48 0.71
C PRO A 18 10.44 -13.63 1.48
N THR A 19 9.44 -12.82 1.10
CA THR A 19 8.10 -12.90 1.68
C THR A 19 7.05 -12.48 0.67
N GLU A 20 5.78 -12.72 0.98
CA GLU A 20 4.65 -12.36 0.14
C GLU A 20 3.85 -11.23 0.78
N ILE A 21 3.53 -10.23 -0.03
CA ILE A 21 2.63 -9.14 0.30
C ILE A 21 1.40 -9.25 -0.59
N ARG A 22 0.22 -9.06 0.00
CA ARG A 22 -1.04 -8.90 -0.73
C ARG A 22 -1.42 -7.43 -0.77
N VAL A 23 -1.51 -6.86 -1.95
CA VAL A 23 -1.90 -5.47 -2.20
C VAL A 23 -3.42 -5.40 -2.36
N TRP A 24 -4.09 -4.72 -1.43
CA TRP A 24 -5.55 -4.64 -1.40
C TRP A 24 -6.06 -3.47 -2.24
N ASP A 25 -5.47 -2.30 -2.04
CA ASP A 25 -5.69 -1.04 -2.77
C ASP A 25 -4.35 -0.27 -2.87
N GLY A 26 -4.38 1.03 -3.19
CA GLY A 26 -3.19 1.86 -3.38
C GLY A 26 -2.48 2.30 -2.09
N ASP A 27 -3.03 2.04 -0.90
CA ASP A 27 -2.40 2.36 0.39
C ASP A 27 -2.52 1.24 1.44
N SER A 28 -3.23 0.14 1.16
CA SER A 28 -3.50 -0.96 2.08
C SER A 28 -2.89 -2.27 1.61
N LEU A 29 -2.07 -2.86 2.48
CA LEU A 29 -1.30 -4.08 2.26
C LEU A 29 -1.60 -5.11 3.35
N ARG A 30 -1.37 -6.39 3.05
CA ARG A 30 -1.23 -7.44 4.06
C ARG A 30 0.11 -8.15 3.90
N LEU A 31 0.90 -8.16 4.97
CA LEU A 31 2.18 -8.85 5.02
C LEU A 31 2.00 -10.26 5.61
N GLY A 32 2.37 -11.28 4.84
CA GLY A 32 2.22 -12.68 5.21
C GLY A 32 0.98 -13.34 4.61
N MET A 33 0.97 -14.68 4.63
CA MET A 33 0.01 -15.52 3.89
C MET A 33 -1.11 -16.10 4.74
N THR A 34 -0.95 -16.12 6.06
CA THR A 34 -1.93 -16.69 6.99
C THR A 34 -3.11 -15.73 7.24
N GLN A 35 -4.06 -16.17 8.05
CA GLN A 35 -5.13 -15.30 8.57
C GLN A 35 -4.60 -14.26 9.57
N GLU A 36 -3.44 -14.51 10.18
CA GLU A 36 -2.75 -13.62 11.11
C GLU A 36 -1.85 -12.60 10.40
N ALA A 37 -1.94 -12.51 9.06
CA ALA A 37 -1.17 -11.56 8.28
C ALA A 37 -1.39 -10.13 8.76
N GLU A 38 -0.30 -9.41 8.94
CA GLU A 38 -0.31 -8.03 9.41
C GLU A 38 -0.98 -7.14 8.37
N ALA A 39 -2.06 -6.45 8.75
CA ALA A 39 -2.69 -5.44 7.92
C ALA A 39 -1.94 -4.12 8.08
N ILE A 40 -1.48 -3.55 6.97
CA ILE A 40 -0.62 -2.36 6.93
C ILE A 40 -1.31 -1.30 6.08
N ARG A 41 -1.32 -0.05 6.56
CA ARG A 41 -1.68 1.13 5.78
C ARG A 41 -0.45 2.02 5.61
N ILE A 42 -0.17 2.42 4.38
CA ILE A 42 0.86 3.39 4.04
C ILE A 42 0.42 4.74 4.61
N PHE A 43 1.12 5.24 5.62
CA PHE A 43 0.56 6.31 6.46
C PHE A 43 0.57 7.69 5.80
N ASN A 44 1.55 7.95 4.92
CA ASN A 44 1.82 9.28 4.35
C ASN A 44 0.92 9.62 3.15
N ILE A 45 0.03 8.70 2.74
CA ILE A 45 -0.82 8.87 1.57
C ILE A 45 -2.29 8.53 1.85
N ASP A 46 -3.16 8.98 0.95
CA ASP A 46 -4.53 8.53 0.77
C ASP A 46 -4.67 8.02 -0.66
N ALA A 47 -5.04 6.74 -0.84
CA ALA A 47 -5.35 6.18 -2.15
C ALA A 47 -6.87 6.09 -2.36
N PRO A 48 -7.36 6.20 -3.61
CA PRO A 48 -8.77 6.01 -3.92
C PRO A 48 -9.25 4.59 -3.59
N GLU A 49 -10.53 4.45 -3.21
CA GLU A 49 -11.09 3.12 -2.89
C GLU A 49 -11.48 2.37 -4.17
N ILE A 50 -11.29 1.04 -4.16
CA ILE A 50 -11.70 0.15 -5.26
C ILE A 50 -13.22 0.26 -5.50
N GLU A 51 -14.00 0.27 -4.42
CA GLU A 51 -15.44 0.51 -4.42
C GLU A 51 -15.71 2.01 -4.20
N GLY A 52 -15.14 2.84 -5.07
CA GLY A 52 -15.26 4.29 -5.04
C GLY A 52 -16.67 4.81 -5.33
N GLN A 53 -16.90 6.09 -5.01
CA GLN A 53 -18.22 6.74 -5.17
C GLN A 53 -18.55 7.08 -6.62
N CYS A 54 -17.55 7.12 -7.50
CA CYS A 54 -17.70 7.36 -8.93
C CYS A 54 -16.70 6.52 -9.73
N ALA A 55 -16.98 6.34 -11.04
CA ALA A 55 -16.14 5.54 -11.94
C ALA A 55 -14.68 6.03 -11.97
N TYR A 56 -14.46 7.35 -11.93
CA TYR A 56 -13.13 7.93 -11.87
C TYR A 56 -12.33 7.47 -10.64
N GLU A 57 -12.95 7.42 -9.46
CA GLU A 57 -12.29 6.95 -8.24
C GLU A 57 -11.91 5.46 -8.37
N SER A 58 -12.86 4.61 -8.80
CA SER A 58 -12.60 3.17 -8.97
C SER A 58 -11.52 2.87 -10.01
N ASP A 59 -11.51 3.58 -11.14
CA ASP A 59 -10.48 3.41 -12.19
C ASP A 59 -9.10 3.84 -11.66
N LEU A 60 -9.04 4.96 -10.94
CA LEU A 60 -7.80 5.44 -10.33
C LEU A 60 -7.32 4.48 -9.22
N ALA A 61 -8.23 3.88 -8.46
CA ALA A 61 -7.92 2.88 -7.43
C ALA A 61 -7.29 1.63 -8.02
N GLN A 62 -7.80 1.15 -9.15
CA GLN A 62 -7.20 0.07 -9.92
C GLN A 62 -5.78 0.43 -10.36
N HIS A 63 -5.58 1.60 -10.98
CA HIS A 63 -4.24 2.02 -11.40
C HIS A 63 -3.28 2.15 -10.21
N SER A 64 -3.72 2.74 -9.11
CA SER A 64 -2.92 2.89 -7.89
C SER A 64 -2.49 1.55 -7.31
N LYS A 65 -3.43 0.61 -7.18
CA LYS A 65 -3.18 -0.76 -6.72
C LYS A 65 -2.20 -1.52 -7.62
N HIS A 66 -2.42 -1.50 -8.94
CA HIS A 66 -1.54 -2.17 -9.89
C HIS A 66 -0.14 -1.58 -9.82
N ARG A 67 -0.04 -0.25 -9.74
CA ARG A 67 1.25 0.41 -9.65
C ARG A 67 2.00 0.09 -8.36
N LEU A 68 1.31 0.07 -7.22
CA LEU A 68 1.92 -0.34 -5.96
C LEU A 68 2.44 -1.77 -6.03
N ALA A 69 1.68 -2.70 -6.62
CA ALA A 69 2.13 -4.06 -6.82
C ALA A 69 3.40 -4.14 -7.70
N GLU A 70 3.46 -3.40 -8.81
CA GLU A 70 4.64 -3.31 -9.66
C GLU A 70 5.87 -2.76 -8.94
N LEU A 71 5.70 -1.72 -8.11
CA LEU A 71 6.78 -1.15 -7.33
C LEU A 71 7.36 -2.16 -6.34
N LEU A 72 6.51 -2.99 -5.73
CA LEU A 72 6.95 -3.95 -4.72
C LEU A 72 7.55 -5.22 -5.33
N ALA A 73 7.02 -5.69 -6.46
CA ALA A 73 7.33 -7.01 -7.02
C ALA A 73 8.84 -7.24 -7.26
N GLY A 74 9.38 -8.26 -6.60
CA GLY A 74 10.77 -8.68 -6.69
C GLY A 74 11.79 -7.66 -6.14
N GLN A 75 11.33 -6.61 -5.45
CA GLN A 75 12.19 -5.54 -4.96
C GLN A 75 12.56 -5.72 -3.49
N ARG A 76 13.59 -4.96 -3.09
CA ARG A 76 13.96 -4.76 -1.69
C ARG A 76 12.95 -3.83 -1.04
N VAL A 77 12.19 -4.32 -0.06
CA VAL A 77 11.14 -3.57 0.63
C VAL A 77 11.49 -3.39 2.10
N GLU A 78 11.33 -2.18 2.61
CA GLU A 78 11.47 -1.83 4.02
C GLU A 78 10.15 -1.29 4.54
N ILE A 79 9.66 -1.80 5.67
CA ILE A 79 8.40 -1.40 6.30
C ILE A 79 8.73 -0.74 7.64
N LEU A 80 8.69 0.59 7.67
CA LEU A 80 8.99 1.40 8.85
C LEU A 80 7.68 1.69 9.57
N ARG A 81 7.44 0.97 10.67
CA ARG A 81 6.17 1.02 11.43
C ARG A 81 6.18 2.21 12.39
N GLU A 82 5.09 2.97 12.41
CA GLU A 82 4.95 4.18 13.24
C GLU A 82 3.82 4.08 14.27
N GLY A 83 2.99 3.04 14.19
CA GLY A 83 1.91 2.80 15.14
C GLY A 83 0.80 1.95 14.55
N ALA A 84 -0.40 2.10 15.10
CA ALA A 84 -1.60 1.45 14.57
C ALA A 84 -2.76 2.44 14.49
N ASP A 85 -3.63 2.26 13.50
CA ASP A 85 -4.88 2.99 13.42
C ASP A 85 -5.96 2.40 14.35
N ARG A 86 -7.10 3.10 14.47
CA ARG A 86 -8.24 2.66 15.30
C ARG A 86 -8.86 1.32 14.89
N TYR A 87 -8.53 0.83 13.70
CA TYR A 87 -9.01 -0.44 13.15
C TYR A 87 -8.00 -1.58 13.36
N GLY A 88 -6.86 -1.30 14.00
CA GLY A 88 -5.81 -2.27 14.25
C GLY A 88 -4.89 -2.52 13.07
N ARG A 89 -4.92 -1.68 12.01
CA ARG A 89 -3.91 -1.74 10.94
C ARG A 89 -2.64 -1.04 11.41
N THR A 90 -1.48 -1.64 11.14
CA THR A 90 -0.20 -0.97 11.32
C THR A 90 -0.10 0.22 10.38
N LEU A 91 0.25 1.39 10.89
CA LEU A 91 0.64 2.56 10.09
C LEU A 91 2.13 2.46 9.80
N ALA A 92 2.53 2.54 8.53
CA ALA A 92 3.93 2.41 8.15
C ALA A 92 4.31 3.26 6.92
N VAL A 93 5.59 3.64 6.83
CA VAL A 93 6.22 3.97 5.55
C VAL A 93 6.62 2.68 4.87
N VAL A 94 6.31 2.55 3.59
CA VAL A 94 6.81 1.46 2.75
C VAL A 94 7.85 2.03 1.80
N ARG A 95 9.10 1.58 1.93
CA ARG A 95 10.19 1.95 1.03
C ARG A 95 10.54 0.81 0.10
N VAL A 96 10.74 1.12 -1.18
CA VAL A 96 11.22 0.22 -2.23
C VAL A 96 12.57 0.72 -2.69
N ASN A 97 13.60 -0.11 -2.59
CA ASN A 97 14.98 0.25 -2.96
C ASN A 97 15.41 1.61 -2.38
N GLY A 98 15.05 1.87 -1.11
CA GLY A 98 15.37 3.11 -0.39
C GLY A 98 14.48 4.32 -0.71
N ARG A 99 13.48 4.18 -1.59
CA ARG A 99 12.55 5.27 -1.96
C ARG A 99 11.16 5.01 -1.38
N ASP A 100 10.49 6.05 -0.90
CA ASP A 100 9.12 5.96 -0.41
C ASP A 100 8.14 5.61 -1.55
N ALA A 101 7.43 4.49 -1.41
CA ALA A 101 6.46 4.02 -2.40
C ALA A 101 5.24 4.93 -2.47
N GLY A 102 4.79 5.47 -1.34
CA GLY A 102 3.69 6.43 -1.29
C GLY A 102 4.02 7.72 -2.04
N ASP A 103 5.21 8.26 -1.84
CA ASP A 103 5.67 9.46 -2.57
C ASP A 103 5.82 9.21 -4.09
N ILE A 104 6.10 7.98 -4.51
CA ILE A 104 6.06 7.61 -5.93
C ILE A 104 4.63 7.68 -6.44
N LEU A 105 3.67 7.04 -5.76
CA LEU A 105 2.26 7.06 -6.16
C LEU A 105 1.68 8.49 -6.21
N VAL A 106 2.02 9.34 -5.23
CA VAL A 106 1.59 10.74 -5.22
C VAL A 106 2.15 11.51 -6.42
N ARG A 107 3.45 11.36 -6.72
CA ARG A 107 4.07 12.04 -7.87
C ARG A 107 3.52 11.56 -9.21
N GLU A 108 3.08 10.31 -9.29
CA GLU A 108 2.44 9.74 -10.47
C GLU A 108 0.94 10.05 -10.55
N GLY A 109 0.37 10.77 -9.57
CA GLY A 109 -1.04 11.17 -9.55
C GLY A 109 -2.02 10.04 -9.17
N LEU A 110 -1.50 8.98 -8.54
CA LEU A 110 -2.25 7.77 -8.17
C LEU A 110 -2.67 7.74 -6.69
N ALA A 111 -2.19 8.68 -5.90
CA ALA A 111 -2.54 8.89 -4.50
C ALA A 111 -2.42 10.38 -4.17
N ARG A 112 -2.96 10.79 -3.02
CA ARG A 112 -2.75 12.13 -2.43
C ARG A 112 -1.87 12.01 -1.20
N THR A 113 -1.14 13.06 -0.85
CA THR A 113 -0.50 13.14 0.48
C THR A 113 -1.58 13.17 1.56
N TRP A 114 -1.40 12.38 2.62
CA TRP A 114 -2.35 12.34 3.72
C TRP A 114 -2.41 13.70 4.45
N SER A 115 -3.59 14.32 4.47
CA SER A 115 -3.82 15.65 5.06
C SER A 115 -4.45 15.60 6.46
N GLY A 116 -4.53 14.41 7.07
CA GLY A 116 -5.19 14.18 8.37
C GLY A 116 -6.66 13.77 8.27
N ARG A 117 -7.25 13.82 7.06
CA ARG A 117 -8.58 13.31 6.75
C ARG A 117 -8.64 12.79 5.32
N ARG A 118 -9.59 11.91 5.06
CA ARG A 118 -9.90 11.46 3.70
C ARG A 118 -10.59 12.58 2.93
N GLU A 119 -10.19 12.79 1.69
CA GLU A 119 -10.79 13.76 0.78
C GLU A 119 -11.51 13.03 -0.36
N PRO A 120 -12.58 13.61 -0.92
CA PRO A 120 -13.31 12.95 -1.97
C PRO A 120 -12.51 12.96 -3.28
N TRP A 121 -12.64 11.88 -4.06
CA TRP A 121 -12.04 11.69 -5.37
C TRP A 121 -12.96 12.10 -6.52
N CYS A 122 -14.23 12.29 -6.17
CA CYS A 122 -15.27 12.98 -6.91
C CYS A 122 -15.48 14.37 -6.24
#